data_AF-A0A258GNR1-F1
#
_entry.id   AF-A0A258GNR1-F1
#
_cell.length_a   1.000
_cell.length_b   1.000
_cell.length_c   1.000
_cell.angle_alpha   90.00
_cell.angle_beta   90.00
_cell.angle_gamma   90.00
#
_symmetry.space_group_name_H-M   'P 1'
#
loop_
_entity.id
_entity.type
_entity.pdbx_description
1 polymer ?
#
loop_
_entity_poly.entity_id
_entity_poly.type
_entity_poly.pdbx_seq_one_letter_code
_entity_poly.pdbx_strand_id
1 'polypeptide(L)' 'MNYVRNAWYVAAWSNQIEDGKPFAVTILDEPLVLYRGESGHLTALEDRCVHRLAPLSLGRCEGDRLRCMYHGLLFAHDGK' A
#
# COMPACT_ATOMS: atom_id res chain seq x y z
N MET A 1 2.08 -15.63 16.04
CA MET A 1 2.07 -16.82 15.17
C MET A 1 3.46 -17.11 14.64
N ASN A 2 3.75 -18.34 14.22
CA ASN A 2 4.92 -18.64 13.39
C ASN A 2 4.46 -18.76 11.93
N TYR A 3 4.83 -17.80 11.09
CA TYR A 3 4.47 -17.77 9.68
C TYR A 3 5.67 -18.21 8.83
N VAL A 4 5.39 -18.85 7.68
CA VAL A 4 6.43 -19.14 6.69
C VAL A 4 6.89 -17.80 6.09
N ARG A 5 8.18 -17.51 6.16
CA ARG A 5 8.77 -16.31 5.56
C ARG A 5 9.56 -16.66 4.31
N ASN A 6 9.93 -15.66 3.54
CA ASN A 6 10.64 -15.82 2.26
C ASN A 6 9.88 -16.71 1.26
N ALA A 7 8.55 -16.55 1.23
CA ALA A 7 7.64 -17.25 0.35
C ALA A 7 6.65 -16.25 -0.29
N TRP A 8 6.06 -16.65 -1.41
CA TRP A 8 5.03 -15.85 -2.09
C TRP A 8 3.65 -16.12 -1.51
N TYR A 9 2.91 -15.04 -1.27
CA TYR A 9 1.52 -15.05 -0.81
C TYR A 9 0.64 -14.31 -1.81
N VAL A 10 -0.55 -14.85 -2.09
CA VAL A 10 -1.54 -14.15 -2.92
C VAL A 10 -2.12 -12.99 -2.11
N ALA A 11 -1.91 -11.77 -2.58
CA ALA A 11 -2.39 -10.57 -1.89
C ALA A 11 -3.81 -10.16 -2.30
N ALA A 12 -4.12 -10.19 -3.60
CA ALA A 12 -5.44 -9.89 -4.15
C ALA A 12 -5.55 -10.34 -5.62
N TRP A 13 -6.76 -10.39 -6.16
CA TRP A 13 -6.98 -10.41 -7.60
C TRP A 13 -6.68 -9.03 -8.20
N SER A 14 -6.13 -8.98 -9.41
CA SER A 14 -5.74 -7.71 -10.03
C SER A 14 -6.91 -6.73 -10.23
N ASN A 15 -8.15 -7.23 -10.37
CA ASN A 15 -9.35 -6.41 -10.55
C ASN A 15 -9.95 -5.88 -9.23
N GLN A 16 -9.46 -6.34 -8.08
CA GLN A 16 -9.82 -5.76 -6.77
C GLN A 16 -9.02 -4.49 -6.48
N ILE A 17 -7.88 -4.30 -7.17
CA ILE A 17 -7.01 -3.14 -7.03
C ILE A 17 -7.38 -2.15 -8.12
N GLU A 18 -8.37 -1.33 -7.83
CA GLU A 18 -8.85 -0.29 -8.73
C GLU A 18 -7.79 0.82 -8.93
N ASP A 19 -7.71 1.33 -10.16
CA ASP A 19 -6.77 2.39 -10.52
C ASP A 19 -6.96 3.63 -9.63
N GLY A 20 -5.87 4.16 -9.09
CA GLY A 20 -5.87 5.34 -8.23
C GLY A 20 -6.44 5.13 -6.82
N LYS A 21 -6.93 3.93 -6.47
CA LYS A 21 -7.50 3.64 -5.15
C LYS A 21 -6.58 2.72 -4.32
N PRO A 22 -6.11 3.18 -3.15
CA PRO A 22 -5.39 2.31 -2.24
C PRO A 22 -6.27 1.17 -1.73
N PHE A 23 -5.69 -0.03 -1.60
CA PHE A 23 -6.34 -1.25 -1.19
C PHE A 23 -5.61 -1.83 0.03
N ALA A 24 -6.32 -1.97 1.15
CA ALA A 24 -5.77 -2.57 2.36
C ALA A 24 -5.80 -4.10 2.31
N VAL A 25 -4.71 -4.74 2.71
CA VAL A 25 -4.65 -6.20 2.90
C VAL A 25 -3.77 -6.52 4.11
N THR A 26 -4.07 -7.62 4.80
CA THR A 26 -3.21 -8.15 5.87
C THR A 26 -2.69 -9.51 5.47
N ILE A 27 -1.36 -9.67 5.52
CA ILE A 27 -0.67 -10.93 5.19
C ILE A 27 0.29 -11.22 6.34
N LEU A 28 0.22 -12.41 6.93
CA LEU A 28 1.06 -12.80 8.08
C LEU A 28 1.00 -11.82 9.27
N ASP A 29 -0.19 -11.28 9.55
CA ASP A 29 -0.44 -10.20 10.54
C ASP A 29 0.26 -8.86 10.24
N GLU A 30 0.83 -8.70 9.05
CA GLU A 30 1.45 -7.44 8.60
C GLU A 30 0.46 -6.67 7.71
N PRO A 31 0.05 -5.44 8.09
CA PRO A 31 -0.85 -4.64 7.29
C PRO A 31 -0.09 -3.99 6.13
N LEU A 32 -0.62 -4.16 4.92
CA LEU A 32 -0.05 -3.69 3.66
C LEU A 32 -1.07 -2.85 2.91
N VAL A 33 -0.58 -1.83 2.20
CA VAL A 33 -1.36 -1.09 1.21
C VAL A 33 -0.86 -1.45 -0.18
N LEU A 34 -1.79 -1.83 -1.05
CA LEU A 34 -1.56 -1.99 -2.48
C LEU A 34 -2.17 -0.79 -3.20
N TYR A 35 -1.48 -0.26 -4.22
CA TYR A 35 -2.09 0.78 -5.06
C TYR A 35 -1.54 0.72 -6.48
N ARG A 36 -2.37 1.15 -7.44
CA ARG A 36 -1.96 1.34 -8.83
C ARG A 36 -2.03 2.81 -9.20
N GLY A 37 -0.87 3.37 -9.57
CA GLY A 37 -0.76 4.75 -10.06
C GLY A 37 -1.17 4.91 -11.52
N GLU A 38 -1.05 6.13 -12.04
CA GLU A 38 -1.38 6.47 -13.43
C GLU A 38 -0.56 5.67 -14.47
N SER A 39 0.67 5.25 -14.13
CA SER A 39 1.49 4.39 -15.00
C SER A 39 0.98 2.95 -15.12
N GLY A 40 0.00 2.56 -14.29
CA GLY A 40 -0.44 1.18 -14.16
C GLY A 40 0.49 0.31 -13.31
N HIS A 41 1.59 0.86 -12.77
CA HIS A 41 2.50 0.14 -11.88
C HIS A 41 1.81 -0.21 -10.56
N LEU A 42 1.89 -1.48 -10.16
CA LEU A 42 1.34 -1.97 -8.90
C LEU A 42 2.41 -1.89 -7.81
N THR A 43 2.13 -1.13 -6.75
CA THR A 43 3.03 -0.95 -5.61
C THR A 43 2.44 -1.63 -4.37
N ALA A 44 3.30 -2.20 -3.53
CA ALA A 44 2.99 -2.62 -2.17
C ALA A 44 3.89 -1.87 -1.17
N LEU A 45 3.29 -1.30 -0.12
CA LEU A 45 3.99 -0.69 1.01
C LEU A 45 3.41 -1.23 2.32
N GLU A 46 4.12 -1.07 3.43
CA GLU A 46 3.51 -1.22 4.76
C GLU A 46 2.35 -0.22 4.89
N ASP A 47 1.19 -0.65 5.40
CA ASP A 47 0.02 0.22 5.57
C ASP A 47 0.17 1.13 6.80
N ARG A 48 1.24 1.93 6.79
CA ARG A 48 1.67 2.69 7.95
C ARG A 48 2.54 3.87 7.55
N CYS A 49 2.05 5.08 7.80
CA CYS A 49 2.83 6.29 7.65
C CYS A 49 3.91 6.37 8.74
N VAL A 50 5.17 6.55 8.35
CA VAL A 50 6.33 6.63 9.28
C VAL A 50 6.26 7.80 10.27
N HIS A 51 5.39 8.79 10.06
CA HIS A 51 5.27 9.95 10.95
C HIS A 51 4.48 9.66 12.24
N ARG A 52 3.26 9.12 12.09
CA ARG A 52 2.31 8.88 13.18
C ARG A 52 1.44 7.63 12.97
N LEU A 53 1.94 6.68 12.18
CA LEU A 53 1.36 5.35 11.96
C LEU A 53 -0.04 5.32 11.35
N ALA A 54 -0.51 6.45 10.78
CA ALA A 54 -1.77 6.47 10.07
C ALA A 54 -1.73 5.48 8.89
N PRO A 55 -2.81 4.70 8.68
CA PRO A 55 -2.89 3.79 7.55
C PRO A 55 -2.84 4.56 6.23
N LEU A 56 -1.93 4.15 5.36
CA LEU A 56 -1.75 4.71 4.02
C LEU A 56 -2.85 4.25 3.07
N SER A 57 -3.57 3.17 3.38
CA SER A 57 -4.75 2.70 2.67
C SER A 57 -5.94 3.67 2.78
N LEU A 58 -5.97 4.54 3.80
CA LEU A 58 -6.88 5.69 3.87
C LEU A 58 -6.34 6.93 3.13
N GLY A 59 -5.26 6.74 2.37
CA GLY A 59 -4.58 7.76 1.60
C GLY A 59 -5.25 8.07 0.26
N ARG A 60 -4.51 8.77 -0.59
CA ARG A 60 -4.93 9.08 -1.97
C ARG A 60 -3.74 8.94 -2.92
N CYS A 61 -3.95 8.32 -4.07
CA CYS A 61 -2.94 8.30 -5.13
C CYS A 61 -2.84 9.68 -5.81
N GLU A 62 -1.61 10.12 -6.09
CA GLU A 62 -1.29 11.33 -6.85
C GLU A 62 -0.21 10.97 -7.88
N GLY A 63 -0.61 10.80 -9.14
CA GLY A 63 0.24 10.15 -10.14
C GLY A 63 0.59 8.73 -9.71
N ASP A 64 1.89 8.44 -9.62
CA ASP A 64 2.44 7.15 -9.16
C ASP A 64 2.86 7.16 -7.69
N ARG A 65 2.35 8.11 -6.89
CA ARG A 65 2.71 8.29 -5.48
C ARG A 65 1.48 8.18 -4.59
N LEU A 66 1.70 7.87 -3.31
CA LEU A 66 0.64 7.72 -2.32
C LEU A 66 0.74 8.81 -1.24
N ARG A 67 -0.30 9.65 -1.12
CA ARG A 67 -0.38 10.68 -0.09
C ARG A 67 -1.05 10.14 1.16
N CYS A 68 -0.37 10.26 2.30
CA CYS A 68 -0.96 10.06 3.61
C CYS A 68 -1.92 11.22 3.93
N MET A 69 -3.18 10.91 4.23
CA MET A 69 -4.21 11.91 4.50
C MET A 69 -4.21 12.45 5.94
N TYR A 70 -3.24 12.07 6.77
CA TYR A 70 -3.11 12.66 8.11
C TYR A 70 -2.37 14.00 8.08
N HIS A 71 -1.16 14.04 7.50
CA HIS A 71 -0.31 15.25 7.45
C HIS A 71 0.33 15.49 6.08
N GLY A 72 -0.07 14.74 5.04
CA GLY A 72 0.28 15.04 3.66
C GLY A 72 1.64 14.52 3.17
N LEU A 73 2.36 13.70 3.95
CA LEU A 73 3.54 12.98 3.44
C LEU A 73 3.19 12.21 2.16
N LEU A 74 4.03 12.34 1.15
CA LEU A 74 3.83 11.77 -0.17
C LEU A 74 4.94 10.74 -0.44
N PHE A 75 4.54 9.49 -0.59
CA PHE A 75 5.44 8.35 -0.73
C PHE A 75 5.57 7.95 -2.19
N ALA A 76 6.80 7.77 -2.68
CA ALA A 76 7.08 7.11 -3.94
C ALA A 76 6.85 5.58 -3.85
N HIS A 77 6.91 4.89 -4.99
CA HIS A 77 6.73 3.44 -5.05
C HIS A 77 7.77 2.64 -4.25
N ASP A 78 8.95 3.23 -4.00
CA ASP A 78 10.02 2.65 -3.18
C ASP A 78 9.96 3.06 -1.69
N GLY A 79 8.88 3.75 -1.29
CA GLY A 79 8.62 4.16 0.10
C GLY A 79 9.37 5.41 0.56
N LYS A 80 10.06 6.13 -0.34
CA LYS A 80 10.71 7.42 -0.05
C LYS A 80 9.76 8.61 -0.09
#